data_AF-A0A3P8SSF3-F1
#
_entry.id   AF-A0A3P8SSF3-F1
#
_cell.length_a   1.000
_cell.length_b   1.000
_cell.length_c   1.000
_cell.angle_alpha   90.00
_cell.angle_beta   90.00
_cell.angle_gamma   90.00
#
_symmetry.space_group_name_H-M   'P 1'
#
loop_
_entity.id
_entity.type
_entity.pdbx_description
1 polymer ?
#
loop_
_entity_poly.entity_id
_entity_poly.type
_entity_poly.pdbx_seq_one_letter_code
_entity_poly.pdbx_strand_id
1 'polypeptide(L)'
;GRGFIVPGTLWCGSGNKAPSYADLGVFSDTDSCCREHDQCKHTILSFHSQFGVFNTNIFTMSHCDCDNKFRSCLKEANDSIADVVGYTFFNLLKMNCFEFSHRLQCMQRNWFGIASAVPNVLLFGVSDTQA
;
A
#
# COMPACT_ATOMS: atom_id res chain seq x y z
N GLY A 1 -1.54 -2.39 -22.01
CA GLY A 1 -2.36 -1.17 -22.15
C GLY A 1 -1.90 -0.16 -21.14
N ARG A 2 -1.87 1.14 -21.47
CA ARG A 2 -1.53 2.18 -20.49
C ARG A 2 -2.70 2.33 -19.50
N GLY A 3 -2.42 2.20 -18.21
CA GLY A 3 -3.39 2.45 -17.15
C GLY A 3 -3.76 3.93 -17.05
N PHE A 4 -4.84 4.23 -16.32
CA PHE A 4 -5.25 5.60 -16.05
C PHE A 4 -4.20 6.31 -15.17
N ILE A 5 -3.84 7.54 -15.54
CA ILE A 5 -2.99 8.46 -14.77
C ILE A 5 -3.80 9.74 -14.55
N VAL A 6 -3.82 10.23 -13.31
CA VAL A 6 -4.54 11.45 -12.93
C VAL A 6 -4.03 12.65 -13.77
N PRO A 7 -4.92 13.42 -14.42
CA PRO A 7 -4.50 14.58 -15.21
C PRO A 7 -3.66 15.57 -14.40
N GLY A 8 -2.62 16.12 -15.00
CA GLY A 8 -1.67 17.03 -14.33
C GLY A 8 -0.59 16.32 -13.48
N THR A 9 -0.62 14.99 -13.38
CA THR A 9 0.39 14.15 -12.72
C THR A 9 1.06 13.20 -13.71
N LEU A 10 2.21 12.63 -13.35
CA LEU A 10 2.94 11.63 -14.11
C LEU A 10 2.96 10.26 -13.40
N TRP A 11 2.82 10.22 -12.08
CA TRP A 11 2.98 9.05 -11.21
C TRP A 11 1.69 8.59 -10.56
N CYS A 12 0.67 9.45 -10.42
CA CYS A 12 -0.57 9.06 -9.75
C CYS A 12 -1.48 8.20 -10.65
N GLY A 13 -1.30 6.88 -10.61
CA GLY A 13 -2.20 5.94 -11.28
C GLY A 13 -1.63 4.52 -11.36
N SER A 14 -2.09 3.72 -12.33
CA SER A 14 -1.56 2.36 -12.54
C SER A 14 -0.24 2.40 -13.29
N GLY A 15 0.86 2.39 -12.53
CA GLY A 15 2.21 2.68 -13.01
C GLY A 15 2.40 4.18 -13.21
N ASN A 16 3.34 4.57 -14.06
CA ASN A 16 3.61 5.98 -14.34
C ASN A 16 3.88 6.21 -15.83
N LYS A 17 3.83 7.48 -16.24
CA LYS A 17 4.19 7.95 -17.59
C LYS A 17 5.37 8.92 -17.57
N ALA A 18 6.10 8.99 -16.46
CA ALA A 18 7.24 9.89 -16.30
C ALA A 18 8.41 9.44 -17.19
N PRO A 19 9.04 10.34 -17.97
CA PRO A 19 10.23 10.00 -18.75
C PRO A 19 11.43 9.60 -17.89
N SER A 20 11.54 10.20 -16.70
CA SER A 20 12.57 9.91 -15.70
C SER A 20 12.02 10.08 -14.29
N TYR A 21 12.75 9.56 -13.30
CA TYR A 21 12.40 9.72 -11.88
C TYR A 21 12.30 11.19 -11.44
N ALA A 22 13.07 12.09 -12.06
CA ALA A 22 13.09 13.51 -11.72
C ALA A 22 11.87 14.28 -12.26
N ASP A 23 11.18 13.74 -13.26
CA ASP A 23 10.05 14.41 -13.88
C ASP A 23 8.81 14.33 -12.99
N LEU A 24 8.21 15.49 -12.74
CA LEU A 24 6.93 15.65 -12.05
C LEU A 24 5.97 16.47 -12.92
N GLY A 25 4.68 16.24 -12.71
CA GLY A 25 3.60 16.98 -13.34
C GLY A 25 3.41 18.37 -12.75
N VAL A 26 2.34 19.03 -13.22
CA VAL A 26 1.96 20.39 -12.77
C VAL A 26 1.58 20.40 -11.29
N PHE A 27 0.97 19.31 -10.80
CA PHE A 27 0.68 19.10 -9.39
C PHE A 27 1.85 18.39 -8.72
N SER A 28 3.00 19.08 -8.65
CA SER A 28 4.27 18.46 -8.27
C SER A 28 4.28 17.86 -6.88
N ASP A 29 3.58 18.48 -5.92
CA ASP A 29 3.56 18.02 -4.53
C ASP A 29 2.83 16.67 -4.43
N THR A 30 1.60 16.58 -4.94
CA THR A 30 0.86 15.31 -5.01
C THR A 30 1.57 14.27 -5.88
N ASP A 31 2.12 14.68 -7.03
CA ASP A 31 2.79 13.76 -7.94
C ASP A 31 4.06 13.18 -7.32
N SER A 32 4.76 13.95 -6.48
CA SER A 32 5.89 13.45 -5.70
C SER A 32 5.45 12.39 -4.68
N CYS A 33 4.30 12.56 -4.02
CA CYS A 33 3.76 11.56 -3.10
C CYS A 33 3.48 10.24 -3.83
N CYS A 34 2.89 10.30 -5.02
CA CYS A 34 2.63 9.12 -5.85
C CYS A 34 3.93 8.46 -6.33
N ARG A 35 4.93 9.26 -6.74
CA ARG A 35 6.25 8.74 -7.13
C ARG A 35 6.89 7.95 -6.00
N GLU A 36 6.92 8.50 -4.79
CA GLU A 36 7.51 7.81 -3.63
C GLU A 36 6.73 6.54 -3.26
N HIS A 37 5.39 6.57 -3.39
CA HIS A 37 4.54 5.39 -3.19
C HIS A 37 4.81 4.28 -4.21
N ASP A 38 4.98 4.63 -5.49
CA ASP A 38 5.36 3.71 -6.57
C ASP A 38 6.69 2.98 -6.30
N GLN A 39 7.58 3.56 -5.50
CA GLN A 39 8.86 2.96 -5.12
C GLN A 39 8.79 2.07 -3.88
N CYS A 40 7.58 1.72 -3.41
CA CYS A 40 7.44 0.83 -2.26
C CYS A 40 8.19 -0.50 -2.48
N LYS A 41 9.13 -0.81 -1.59
CA LYS A 41 9.99 -2.00 -1.69
C LYS A 41 9.22 -3.32 -1.65
N HIS A 42 8.08 -3.32 -0.96
CA HIS A 42 7.27 -4.51 -0.72
C HIS A 42 5.88 -4.28 -1.30
N THR A 43 5.61 -4.97 -2.41
CA THR A 43 4.34 -4.94 -3.11
C THR A 43 3.92 -6.34 -3.52
N ILE A 44 2.62 -6.54 -3.69
CA ILE A 44 2.02 -7.75 -4.25
C ILE A 44 1.21 -7.33 -5.47
N LEU A 45 1.64 -7.77 -6.65
CA LEU A 45 0.94 -7.47 -7.90
C LEU A 45 -0.50 -7.99 -7.86
N SER A 46 -1.36 -7.36 -8.65
CA SER A 46 -2.74 -7.79 -8.88
C SER A 46 -2.83 -9.28 -9.19
N PHE A 47 -3.66 -10.02 -8.47
CA PHE A 47 -3.84 -11.47 -8.60
C PHE A 47 -2.56 -12.33 -8.45
N HIS A 48 -1.59 -11.85 -7.69
CA HIS A 48 -0.39 -12.62 -7.34
C HIS A 48 -0.34 -12.96 -5.85
N SER A 49 0.40 -14.02 -5.52
CA SER A 49 0.73 -14.37 -4.14
C SER A 49 2.18 -14.01 -3.84
N GLN A 50 2.41 -13.25 -2.77
CA GLN A 50 3.73 -13.03 -2.18
C GLN A 50 3.61 -12.98 -0.67
N PHE A 51 4.69 -13.30 0.05
CA PHE A 51 4.71 -13.24 1.52
C PHE A 51 3.57 -14.02 2.20
N GLY A 52 3.09 -15.12 1.59
CA GLY A 52 1.95 -15.89 2.11
C GLY A 52 0.58 -15.20 2.00
N VAL A 53 0.50 -14.06 1.32
CA VAL A 53 -0.72 -13.27 1.08
C VAL A 53 -1.05 -13.31 -0.42
N PHE A 54 -2.33 -13.53 -0.75
CA PHE A 54 -2.84 -13.42 -2.12
C PHE A 54 -3.55 -12.08 -2.30
N ASN A 55 -3.11 -11.27 -3.26
CA ASN A 55 -3.76 -10.02 -3.60
C ASN A 55 -4.97 -10.27 -4.51
N THR A 56 -6.18 -10.22 -3.95
CA THR A 56 -7.44 -10.38 -4.70
C THR A 56 -7.86 -9.15 -5.49
N ASN A 57 -7.19 -8.00 -5.28
CA ASN A 57 -7.55 -6.74 -5.92
C ASN A 57 -6.98 -6.66 -7.34
N ILE A 58 -7.68 -5.92 -8.21
CA ILE A 58 -7.23 -5.64 -9.59
C ILE A 58 -6.01 -4.71 -9.64
N PHE A 59 -5.66 -4.07 -8.52
CA PHE A 59 -4.55 -3.13 -8.36
C PHE A 59 -3.44 -3.73 -7.51
N THR A 60 -2.22 -3.18 -7.64
CA THR A 60 -1.08 -3.55 -6.78
C THR A 60 -1.37 -3.22 -5.32
N MET A 61 -1.10 -4.17 -4.43
CA MET A 61 -1.19 -4.00 -2.98
C MET A 61 0.19 -3.66 -2.43
N SER A 62 0.30 -2.64 -1.59
CA SER A 62 1.56 -2.17 -1.01
C SER A 62 1.65 -2.48 0.48
N HIS A 63 2.85 -2.37 1.05
CA HIS A 63 3.02 -2.50 2.50
C HIS A 63 2.34 -1.33 3.24
N CYS A 64 1.71 -1.58 4.38
CA CYS A 64 0.96 -0.57 5.12
C CYS A 64 1.79 0.67 5.51
N ASP A 65 3.10 0.51 5.75
CA ASP A 65 3.99 1.66 5.99
C ASP A 65 4.09 2.61 4.78
N CYS A 66 4.06 2.08 3.55
CA CYS A 66 4.06 2.89 2.34
C CYS A 66 2.74 3.66 2.22
N ASP A 67 1.61 2.99 2.46
CA ASP A 67 0.28 3.61 2.37
C ASP A 67 0.06 4.66 3.46
N ASN A 68 0.57 4.43 4.68
CA ASN A 68 0.54 5.41 5.77
C ASN A 68 1.39 6.64 5.44
N LYS A 69 2.59 6.46 4.90
CA LYS A 69 3.44 7.57 4.44
C LYS A 69 2.79 8.33 3.28
N PHE A 70 2.20 7.61 2.34
CA PHE A 70 1.48 8.20 1.22
C PHE A 70 0.32 9.06 1.70
N ARG A 71 -0.48 8.57 2.65
CA ARG A 71 -1.56 9.34 3.28
C ARG A 71 -1.06 10.62 3.95
N SER A 72 0.02 10.53 4.73
CA SER A 72 0.60 11.71 5.37
C SER A 72 1.12 12.72 4.35
N CYS A 73 1.80 12.24 3.30
CA CYS A 73 2.30 13.09 2.22
C CYS A 73 1.16 13.84 1.52
N LEU A 74 0.08 13.14 1.16
CA LEU A 74 -1.09 13.78 0.53
C LEU A 74 -1.76 14.83 1.44
N LYS A 75 -1.75 14.64 2.76
CA LYS A 75 -2.28 15.64 3.70
C LYS A 75 -1.43 16.89 3.80
N GLU A 76 -0.14 16.79 3.49
CA GLU A 76 0.84 17.89 3.54
C GLU A 76 0.99 18.59 2.18
N ALA A 77 0.60 17.92 1.08
CA ALA A 77 0.67 18.47 -0.27
C ALA A 77 -0.25 19.70 -0.41
N ASN A 78 0.30 20.79 -0.96
CA ASN A 78 -0.39 22.07 -1.04
C ASN A 78 -1.04 22.30 -2.41
N ASP A 79 -1.74 21.29 -2.93
CA ASP A 79 -2.46 21.36 -4.19
C ASP A 79 -3.84 20.70 -4.11
N SER A 80 -4.76 21.10 -4.99
CA SER A 80 -6.15 20.66 -4.96
C SER A 80 -6.37 19.23 -5.41
N ILE A 81 -5.36 18.56 -5.98
CA ILE A 81 -5.51 17.19 -6.49
C ILE A 81 -5.21 16.15 -5.40
N ALA A 82 -4.48 16.54 -4.35
CA ALA A 82 -4.17 15.69 -3.19
C ALA A 82 -5.42 15.07 -2.56
N ASP A 83 -6.45 15.88 -2.32
CA ASP A 83 -7.72 15.43 -1.73
C ASP A 83 -8.44 14.41 -2.62
N VAL A 84 -8.42 14.62 -3.94
CA VAL A 84 -9.05 13.72 -4.91
C VAL A 84 -8.31 12.39 -4.95
N VAL A 85 -6.97 12.42 -4.99
CA VAL A 85 -6.13 11.21 -5.00
C VAL A 85 -6.33 10.43 -3.70
N GLY A 86 -6.25 11.11 -2.55
CA GLY A 86 -6.44 10.52 -1.24
C GLY A 86 -7.83 9.90 -1.08
N TYR A 87 -8.89 10.66 -1.37
CA TYR A 87 -10.26 10.14 -1.32
C TYR A 87 -10.45 8.92 -2.24
N THR A 88 -9.90 8.98 -3.45
CA THR A 88 -10.02 7.87 -4.40
C THR A 88 -9.34 6.61 -3.86
N PHE A 89 -8.11 6.72 -3.37
CA PHE A 89 -7.33 5.59 -2.88
C PHE A 89 -7.91 4.98 -1.59
N PHE A 90 -8.13 5.81 -0.58
CA PHE A 90 -8.49 5.35 0.77
C PHE A 90 -10.00 5.14 0.97
N ASN A 91 -10.87 5.91 0.29
CA ASN A 91 -12.30 5.91 0.57
C ASN A 91 -13.14 5.24 -0.54
N LEU A 92 -12.82 5.52 -1.80
CA LEU A 92 -13.57 4.98 -2.94
C LEU A 92 -13.11 3.56 -3.29
N LEU A 93 -11.81 3.38 -3.53
CA LEU A 93 -11.24 2.06 -3.86
C LEU A 93 -11.03 1.19 -2.63
N LYS A 94 -10.86 1.82 -1.45
CA LYS A 94 -10.58 1.13 -0.17
C LYS A 94 -9.45 0.13 -0.33
N MET A 95 -8.34 0.59 -0.90
CA MET A 95 -7.18 -0.23 -1.17
C MET A 95 -6.75 -0.97 0.11
N ASN A 96 -6.48 -2.27 0.03
CA ASN A 96 -5.89 -2.98 1.14
C ASN A 96 -4.37 -2.81 1.12
N CYS A 97 -3.75 -2.95 2.28
CA CYS A 97 -2.31 -3.04 2.44
C CYS A 97 -1.95 -4.35 3.16
N PHE A 98 -0.67 -4.72 3.15
CA PHE A 98 -0.19 -5.84 3.94
C PHE A 98 0.90 -5.42 4.93
N GLU A 99 1.04 -6.17 6.01
CA GLU A 99 2.04 -5.89 7.05
C GLU A 99 2.69 -7.16 7.59
N PHE A 100 3.89 -6.96 8.14
CA PHE A 100 4.63 -7.98 8.88
C PHE A 100 4.36 -7.80 10.38
N SER A 101 3.71 -8.78 11.01
CA SER A 101 3.39 -8.74 12.43
C SER A 101 4.03 -9.91 13.18
N HIS A 102 4.87 -9.62 14.16
CA HIS A 102 5.33 -10.65 15.09
C HIS A 102 4.24 -10.92 16.13
N ARG A 103 3.73 -12.15 16.18
CA ARG A 103 2.75 -12.55 17.20
C ARG A 103 3.20 -13.81 17.93
N LEU A 104 2.75 -13.92 19.18
CA LEU A 104 2.75 -15.18 19.90
C LEU A 104 1.72 -16.11 19.26
N GLN A 105 2.17 -17.26 18.77
CA GLN A 105 1.29 -18.28 18.21
C GLN A 105 1.30 -19.51 19.10
N CYS A 106 0.11 -20.01 19.41
CA CYS A 106 -0.07 -21.28 20.11
C CYS A 106 0.09 -22.42 19.11
N MET A 107 1.24 -23.09 19.11
CA MET A 107 1.51 -24.16 18.14
C MET A 107 1.04 -25.53 18.60
N GLN A 108 0.96 -25.77 19.92
CA GLN A 108 0.63 -27.09 20.44
C GLN A 108 -0.19 -26.99 21.73
N ARG A 109 -1.22 -27.82 21.84
CA ARG A 109 -1.95 -28.06 23.09
C ARG A 109 -1.54 -29.42 23.63
N ASN A 110 -1.23 -29.49 24.93
CA ASN A 110 -1.04 -30.78 25.59
C ASN A 110 -2.41 -31.44 25.87
N TRP A 111 -2.38 -32.69 26.35
CA TRP A 111 -3.59 -33.47 26.72
C TRP A 111 -4.48 -32.74 27.74
N PHE A 112 -3.90 -31.89 28.60
CA PHE A 112 -4.62 -31.08 29.58
C PHE A 112 -5.18 -29.78 29.00
N GLY A 113 -5.05 -29.56 27.68
CA GLY A 113 -5.55 -28.36 27.00
C GLY A 113 -4.68 -27.11 27.20
N ILE A 114 -3.52 -27.22 27.86
CA ILE A 114 -2.59 -26.09 28.02
C ILE A 114 -1.89 -25.86 26.68
N ALA A 115 -1.96 -24.61 26.21
CA ALA A 115 -1.31 -24.19 24.98
C ALA A 115 0.12 -23.70 25.24
N SER A 116 1.08 -24.27 24.54
CA SER A 116 2.45 -23.75 24.49
C SER A 116 2.55 -22.71 23.38
N ALA A 117 2.96 -21.49 23.73
CA ALA A 117 3.15 -20.40 22.80
C ALA A 117 4.61 -20.32 22.33
N VAL A 118 4.81 -20.09 21.04
CA VAL A 118 6.12 -19.74 20.47
C VAL A 118 6.16 -18.22 20.31
N PRO A 119 7.11 -17.51 20.95
CA PRO A 119 7.30 -16.09 20.75
C PRO A 119 7.88 -15.80 19.35
N ASN A 120 7.60 -14.60 18.84
CA ASN A 120 8.20 -14.03 17.63
C ASN A 120 7.87 -14.73 16.30
N VAL A 121 6.73 -15.40 16.17
CA VAL A 121 6.29 -15.92 14.87
C VAL A 121 5.91 -14.74 13.97
N LEU A 122 6.63 -14.58 12.84
CA LEU A 122 6.31 -13.58 11.83
C LEU A 122 5.08 -14.04 11.05
N LEU A 123 4.02 -13.25 11.12
CA LEU A 123 2.79 -13.45 10.38
C LEU A 123 2.65 -12.33 9.36
N PHE A 124 2.06 -12.71 8.24
CA PHE A 124 1.72 -11.80 7.16
C PHE A 124 0.22 -11.59 7.20
N GLY A 125 -0.21 -10.34 7.34
CA GLY A 125 -1.61 -9.98 7.42
C GLY A 125 -1.99 -9.03 6.30
N VAL A 126 -3.25 -9.08 5.89
CA VAL A 126 -3.88 -8.02 5.10
C VAL A 126 -4.64 -7.13 6.07
N SER A 127 -4.44 -5.82 5.94
CA SER A 127 -5.07 -4.79 6.76
C SER A 127 -5.78 -3.78 5.85
N ASP A 128 -6.81 -3.15 6.36
CA ASP A 128 -7.46 -2.04 5.67
C ASP A 128 -6.56 -0.81 5.71
N THR A 129 -6.46 -0.08 4.60
CA THR A 129 -5.84 1.24 4.65
C THR A 129 -6.78 2.19 5.40
N GLN A 130 -6.25 2.90 6.40
CA GLN A 130 -7.04 3.80 7.21
C GLN A 130 -7.29 5.11 6.44
N ALA A 131 -8.56 5.48 6.29
CA ALA A 131 -9.00 6.76 5.72
C ALA A 131 -8.60 7.96 6.57
#